data_AF-A0A965FYM0-F1
#
_entry.id   AF-A0A965FYM0-F1
#
_cell.length_a   1.000
_cell.length_b   1.000
_cell.length_c   1.000
_cell.angle_alpha   90.00
_cell.angle_beta   90.00
_cell.angle_gamma   90.00
#
_symmetry.space_group_name_H-M   'P 1'
#
loop_
_entity.id
_entity.type
_entity.pdbx_description
1 polymer ?
#
loop_
_entity_poly.entity_id
_entity_poly.type
_entity_poly.pdbx_seq_one_letter_code
_entity_poly.pdbx_strand_id
1 'polypeptide(L)'
;MKFAPFFFALGLAMNAWAADAAAGKGSADAAPSAEEIQTIRKILELPPERLSRIRGAIEHIEKMPLGARKEFADKLAKFETATPEERRKLTKELRERGGFSGRVLEHYFKSLPPEKVKEERARINGLSPEQRQEFIRQQAERFSVELAKEGEKKSGGEKKAVKRPKGDETHPEGSATTPPEGSATTPPPVIQ
;
A
#
# COMPACT_ATOMS: atom_id res chain seq x y z
N MET A 1 60.25 -37.41 19.01
CA MET A 1 59.88 -36.01 18.72
C MET A 1 58.52 -36.03 18.03
N LYS A 2 57.63 -35.13 18.44
CA LYS A 2 56.17 -35.19 18.25
C LYS A 2 55.78 -34.78 16.83
N PHE A 3 55.01 -35.61 16.13
CA PHE A 3 54.22 -35.22 14.97
C PHE A 3 53.05 -34.35 15.45
N ALA A 4 52.90 -33.15 14.89
CA ALA A 4 51.75 -32.30 15.08
C ALA A 4 51.14 -32.00 13.69
N PRO A 5 49.83 -32.24 13.49
CA PRO A 5 49.11 -31.75 12.33
C PRO A 5 48.61 -30.33 12.62
N PHE A 6 48.80 -29.39 11.70
CA PHE A 6 48.11 -28.11 11.75
C PHE A 6 47.28 -27.92 10.49
N PHE A 7 45.98 -27.81 10.76
CA PHE A 7 44.89 -27.62 9.83
C PHE A 7 44.91 -26.22 9.19
N PHE A 8 44.50 -26.18 7.92
CA PHE A 8 43.54 -25.24 7.34
C PHE A 8 43.83 -23.72 7.39
N ALA A 9 44.11 -23.15 6.21
CA ALA A 9 43.60 -21.83 5.83
C ALA A 9 43.69 -21.66 4.30
N LEU A 10 42.74 -22.28 3.58
CA LEU A 10 42.50 -22.06 2.16
C LEU A 10 41.68 -20.76 2.00
N GLY A 11 42.30 -19.78 1.33
CA GLY A 11 41.67 -18.74 0.50
C GLY A 11 40.41 -18.02 1.03
N LEU A 12 40.60 -16.95 1.80
CA LEU A 12 39.62 -15.86 1.91
C LEU A 12 39.89 -14.84 0.81
N ALA A 13 39.14 -14.88 -0.30
CA ALA A 13 38.82 -13.71 -1.14
C ALA A 13 37.94 -14.14 -2.33
N MET A 14 36.65 -14.41 -2.08
CA MET A 14 35.59 -14.25 -3.09
C MET A 14 34.26 -14.46 -2.38
N ASN A 15 33.66 -13.39 -1.86
CA ASN A 15 32.23 -13.31 -1.54
C ASN A 15 31.87 -11.86 -1.20
N ALA A 16 31.92 -11.00 -2.21
CA ALA A 16 31.28 -9.69 -2.17
C ALA A 16 30.34 -9.50 -3.38
N TRP A 17 29.73 -10.60 -3.84
CA TRP A 17 28.62 -10.57 -4.80
C TRP A 17 27.51 -11.54 -4.36
N ALA A 18 27.16 -11.48 -3.07
CA ALA A 18 26.02 -12.21 -2.51
C ALA A 18 25.13 -11.33 -1.59
N ALA A 19 25.43 -10.03 -1.47
CA ALA A 19 24.65 -9.10 -0.67
C ALA A 19 23.55 -8.36 -1.46
N ASP A 20 23.58 -8.40 -2.80
CA ASP A 20 22.59 -7.72 -3.65
C ASP A 20 21.32 -8.57 -3.90
N ALA A 21 21.35 -9.86 -3.58
CA ALA A 21 20.22 -10.76 -3.79
C ALA A 21 19.09 -10.63 -2.73
N ALA A 22 19.33 -9.90 -1.63
CA ALA A 22 18.39 -9.83 -0.51
C ALA A 22 17.47 -8.58 -0.54
N ALA A 23 17.67 -7.65 -1.47
CA ALA A 23 16.92 -6.39 -1.51
C ALA A 23 16.04 -6.29 -2.77
N GLY A 24 14.94 -7.05 -2.78
CA GLY A 24 13.68 -6.67 -3.41
C GLY A 24 13.74 -5.87 -4.72
N LYS A 25 14.19 -6.51 -5.79
CA LYS A 25 13.81 -6.15 -7.15
C LYS A 25 13.97 -7.41 -7.98
N GLY A 26 12.86 -8.08 -8.30
CA GLY A 26 12.88 -9.08 -9.36
C GLY A 26 13.51 -8.41 -10.57
N SER A 27 14.73 -8.80 -10.94
CA SER A 27 15.35 -8.28 -12.13
C SER A 27 14.39 -8.66 -13.26
N ALA A 28 14.03 -7.71 -14.12
CA ALA A 28 13.11 -7.97 -15.23
C ALA A 28 13.66 -9.02 -16.22
N ASP A 29 14.92 -9.44 -16.04
CA ASP A 29 15.62 -10.51 -16.77
C ASP A 29 15.69 -11.85 -16.04
N ALA A 30 15.15 -11.96 -14.81
CA ALA A 30 15.12 -13.24 -14.09
C ALA A 30 13.96 -14.09 -14.61
N ALA A 31 14.25 -15.33 -15.02
CA ALA A 31 13.21 -16.29 -15.35
C ALA A 31 12.27 -16.48 -14.14
N PRO A 32 10.95 -16.59 -14.36
CA PRO A 32 10.00 -16.72 -13.27
C PRO A 32 10.29 -18.00 -12.47
N SER A 33 10.22 -17.88 -11.14
CA SER A 33 10.34 -19.01 -10.22
C SER A 33 9.23 -20.04 -10.42
N ALA A 34 9.43 -21.26 -9.92
CA ALA A 34 8.43 -22.32 -10.02
C ALA A 34 7.08 -21.95 -9.38
N GLU A 35 7.10 -21.19 -8.27
CA GLU A 35 5.89 -20.72 -7.57
C GLU A 35 5.15 -19.66 -8.40
N GLU A 36 5.89 -18.74 -9.04
CA GLU A 36 5.33 -17.75 -9.95
C GLU A 36 4.72 -18.43 -11.18
N ILE A 37 5.41 -19.41 -11.77
CA ILE A 37 4.88 -20.20 -12.90
C ILE A 37 3.59 -20.92 -12.50
N GLN A 38 3.55 -21.54 -11.32
CA GLN A 38 2.34 -22.22 -10.83
C GLN A 38 1.19 -21.22 -10.62
N THR A 39 1.49 -20.04 -10.11
CA THR A 39 0.51 -18.97 -9.91
C THR A 39 -0.03 -18.46 -11.24
N ILE A 40 0.83 -18.22 -12.22
CA ILE A 40 0.44 -17.83 -13.59
C ILE A 40 -0.50 -18.88 -14.19
N ARG A 41 -0.17 -20.17 -14.08
CA ARG A 41 -1.02 -21.26 -14.58
C ARG A 41 -2.41 -21.22 -13.95
N LYS A 42 -2.48 -21.12 -12.61
CA LYS A 42 -3.75 -21.01 -11.88
C LYS A 42 -4.57 -19.79 -12.30
N ILE A 43 -3.92 -18.65 -12.57
CA ILE A 43 -4.61 -17.44 -13.04
C ILE A 43 -5.19 -17.68 -14.43
N LEU A 44 -4.43 -18.26 -15.36
CA LEU A 44 -4.88 -18.51 -16.73
C LEU A 44 -6.05 -19.52 -16.81
N GLU A 45 -6.19 -20.39 -15.81
CA GLU A 45 -7.30 -21.33 -15.69
C GLU A 45 -8.59 -20.69 -15.11
N LEU A 46 -8.57 -19.42 -14.72
CA LEU A 46 -9.75 -18.75 -14.17
C LEU A 46 -10.80 -18.43 -15.25
N PRO A 47 -12.10 -18.39 -14.89
CA PRO A 47 -13.16 -17.95 -15.80
C PRO A 47 -12.91 -16.53 -16.35
N PRO A 48 -13.38 -16.22 -17.58
CA PRO A 48 -13.10 -14.95 -18.25
C PRO A 48 -13.62 -13.73 -17.47
N GLU A 49 -14.71 -13.86 -16.73
CA GLU A 49 -15.24 -12.79 -15.88
C GLU A 49 -14.28 -12.49 -14.73
N ARG A 50 -13.65 -13.53 -14.17
CA ARG A 50 -12.71 -13.38 -13.05
C ARG A 50 -11.39 -12.79 -13.54
N LEU A 51 -10.90 -13.23 -14.70
CA LEU A 51 -9.75 -12.62 -15.35
C LEU A 51 -9.96 -11.13 -15.64
N SER A 52 -11.15 -10.75 -16.13
CA SER A 52 -11.49 -9.36 -16.41
C SER A 52 -11.44 -8.48 -15.16
N ARG A 53 -11.94 -8.99 -14.01
CA ARG A 53 -11.84 -8.29 -12.72
C ARG A 53 -10.40 -8.12 -12.24
N ILE A 54 -9.57 -9.16 -12.39
CA ILE A 54 -8.16 -9.10 -12.01
C ILE A 54 -7.43 -8.05 -12.86
N ARG A 55 -7.65 -8.03 -14.18
CA ARG A 55 -7.09 -7.01 -15.09
C ARG A 55 -7.49 -5.59 -14.65
N GLY A 56 -8.78 -5.36 -14.39
CA GLY A 56 -9.24 -4.05 -13.91
C GLY A 56 -8.62 -3.64 -12.57
N ALA A 57 -8.40 -4.59 -11.65
CA ALA A 57 -7.72 -4.31 -10.39
C ALA A 57 -6.23 -3.95 -10.58
N ILE A 58 -5.53 -4.66 -11.47
CA ILE A 58 -4.13 -4.37 -11.82
C ILE A 58 -4.04 -2.97 -12.43
N GLU A 59 -4.85 -2.66 -13.44
CA GLU A 59 -4.87 -1.34 -14.08
C GLU A 59 -5.15 -0.22 -13.07
N HIS A 60 -6.06 -0.46 -12.12
CA HIS A 60 -6.34 0.51 -11.07
C HIS A 60 -5.10 0.78 -10.21
N ILE A 61 -4.38 -0.27 -9.80
CA ILE A 61 -3.15 -0.15 -9.02
C ILE A 61 -2.05 0.54 -9.83
N GLU A 62 -1.92 0.23 -11.12
CA GLU A 62 -0.98 0.89 -12.03
C GLU A 62 -1.31 2.35 -12.28
N LYS A 63 -2.56 2.77 -12.14
CA LYS A 63 -2.95 4.18 -12.25
C LYS A 63 -2.84 4.93 -10.91
N MET A 64 -2.63 4.23 -9.79
CA MET A 64 -2.44 4.88 -8.49
C MET A 64 -1.09 5.62 -8.41
N PRO A 65 -1.03 6.81 -7.77
CA PRO A 65 0.22 7.48 -7.43
C PRO A 65 1.13 6.62 -6.57
N LEU A 66 2.45 6.83 -6.64
CA LEU A 66 3.44 6.03 -5.88
C LEU A 66 3.18 6.00 -4.37
N GLY A 67 2.79 7.14 -3.76
CA GLY A 67 2.41 7.18 -2.35
C GLY A 67 1.21 6.29 -2.02
N ALA A 68 0.18 6.32 -2.87
CA ALA A 68 -1.02 5.49 -2.70
C ALA A 68 -0.71 3.99 -2.93
N ARG A 69 0.18 3.64 -3.85
CA ARG A 69 0.64 2.26 -4.03
C ARG A 69 1.39 1.73 -2.80
N LYS A 70 2.23 2.57 -2.16
CA LYS A 70 2.92 2.21 -0.91
C LYS A 70 1.92 1.92 0.21
N GLU A 71 0.97 2.83 0.42
CA GLU A 71 -0.08 2.60 1.43
C GLU A 71 -0.93 1.35 1.14
N PHE A 72 -1.19 1.07 -0.15
CA PHE A 72 -1.88 -0.15 -0.55
C PHE A 72 -1.06 -1.40 -0.23
N ALA A 73 0.23 -1.41 -0.55
CA ALA A 73 1.15 -2.50 -0.24
C ALA A 73 1.24 -2.74 1.28
N ASP A 74 1.33 -1.69 2.09
CA ASP A 74 1.36 -1.80 3.55
C ASP A 74 0.09 -2.44 4.12
N LYS A 75 -1.08 -2.07 3.57
CA LYS A 75 -2.36 -2.67 3.95
C LYS A 75 -2.46 -4.13 3.52
N LEU A 76 -1.93 -4.45 2.34
CA LEU A 76 -1.90 -5.82 1.83
C LEU A 76 -0.99 -6.71 2.67
N ALA A 77 0.22 -6.26 3.00
CA ALA A 77 1.15 -6.99 3.86
C ALA A 77 0.53 -7.32 5.22
N LYS A 78 -0.18 -6.35 5.83
CA LYS A 78 -0.94 -6.59 7.08
C LYS A 78 -1.99 -7.68 6.92
N PHE A 79 -2.65 -7.76 5.76
CA PHE A 79 -3.65 -8.79 5.49
C PHE A 79 -3.01 -10.17 5.26
N GLU A 80 -1.85 -10.23 4.61
CA GLU A 80 -1.12 -11.47 4.34
C GLU A 80 -0.57 -12.12 5.62
N THR A 81 -0.04 -11.31 6.54
CA THR A 81 0.51 -11.80 7.81
C THR A 81 -0.55 -11.99 8.90
N ALA A 82 -1.77 -11.50 8.70
CA ALA A 82 -2.85 -11.59 9.69
C ALA A 82 -3.36 -13.04 9.85
N THR A 83 -3.71 -13.39 11.09
CA THR A 83 -4.40 -14.64 11.39
C THR A 83 -5.76 -14.70 10.68
N PRO A 84 -6.37 -15.88 10.50
CA PRO A 84 -7.69 -15.99 9.89
C PRO A 84 -8.78 -15.15 10.59
N GLU A 85 -8.72 -15.02 11.92
CA GLU A 85 -9.66 -14.21 12.70
C GLU A 85 -9.45 -12.71 12.49
N GLU A 86 -8.19 -12.26 12.47
CA GLU A 86 -7.85 -10.88 12.18
C GLU A 86 -8.20 -10.49 10.75
N ARG A 87 -8.00 -11.39 9.77
CA ARG A 87 -8.46 -11.17 8.39
C ARG A 87 -9.97 -10.99 8.29
N ARG A 88 -10.75 -11.77 9.05
CA ARG A 88 -12.22 -11.60 9.13
C ARG A 88 -12.57 -10.23 9.72
N LYS A 89 -11.87 -9.81 10.77
CA LYS A 89 -12.04 -8.49 11.39
C LYS A 89 -11.70 -7.37 10.41
N LEU A 90 -10.55 -7.42 9.74
CA LEU A 90 -10.12 -6.43 8.75
C LEU A 90 -11.11 -6.35 7.57
N THR A 91 -11.61 -7.49 7.09
CA THR A 91 -12.61 -7.53 6.02
C THR A 91 -13.94 -6.91 6.47
N LYS A 92 -14.35 -7.18 7.71
CA LYS A 92 -15.55 -6.58 8.31
C LYS A 92 -15.38 -5.08 8.46
N GLU A 93 -14.26 -4.61 8.98
CA GLU A 93 -13.95 -3.18 9.12
C GLU A 93 -13.91 -2.47 7.76
N LEU A 94 -13.27 -3.06 6.75
CA LEU A 94 -13.29 -2.53 5.37
C LEU A 94 -14.70 -2.39 4.81
N ARG A 95 -15.58 -3.36 5.12
CA ARG A 95 -16.99 -3.34 4.72
C ARG A 95 -17.79 -2.28 5.46
N GLU A 96 -17.59 -2.15 6.77
CA GLU A 96 -18.31 -1.22 7.64
C GLU A 96 -17.85 0.24 7.48
N ARG A 97 -16.55 0.45 7.27
CA ARG A 97 -15.99 1.75 6.89
C ARG A 97 -16.49 2.21 5.52
N GLY A 98 -17.10 1.30 4.75
CA GLY A 98 -18.05 1.58 3.68
C GLY A 98 -17.62 2.74 2.77
N GLY A 99 -17.05 2.40 1.61
CA GLY A 99 -16.92 3.37 0.51
C GLY A 99 -18.26 4.07 0.22
N PHE A 100 -18.26 5.13 -0.59
CA PHE A 100 -19.46 5.93 -0.87
C PHE A 100 -20.74 5.10 -1.10
N SER A 101 -20.65 4.05 -1.92
CA SER A 101 -21.73 3.09 -2.18
C SER A 101 -22.26 2.38 -0.93
N GLY A 102 -21.39 2.02 0.02
CA GLY A 102 -21.77 1.40 1.29
C GLY A 102 -22.59 2.34 2.17
N ARG A 103 -22.20 3.63 2.23
CA ARG A 103 -22.98 4.66 2.94
C ARG A 103 -24.35 4.88 2.30
N VAL A 104 -24.41 4.97 0.97
CA VAL A 104 -25.67 5.09 0.23
C VAL A 104 -26.61 3.92 0.54
N LEU A 105 -26.09 2.69 0.49
CA LEU A 105 -26.88 1.50 0.78
C LEU A 105 -27.32 1.44 2.25
N GLU A 106 -26.52 1.95 3.18
CA GLU A 106 -26.88 2.03 4.60
C GLU A 106 -28.11 2.93 4.82
N HIS A 107 -28.12 4.13 4.22
CA HIS A 107 -29.28 5.03 4.26
C HIS A 107 -30.51 4.38 3.62
N TYR A 108 -30.33 3.75 2.46
CA TYR A 108 -31.39 3.03 1.79
C TYR A 108 -32.01 1.94 2.68
N PHE A 109 -31.21 1.08 3.30
CA PHE A 109 -31.74 0.02 4.17
C PHE A 109 -32.36 0.55 5.47
N LYS A 110 -31.88 1.67 6.01
CA LYS A 110 -32.50 2.35 7.15
C LYS A 110 -33.87 2.95 6.80
N SER A 111 -34.10 3.30 5.53
CA SER A 111 -35.40 3.80 5.06
C SER A 111 -36.45 2.70 4.82
N LEU A 112 -36.06 1.43 4.91
CA LEU A 112 -36.95 0.29 4.67
C LEU A 112 -37.44 -0.34 5.98
N PRO A 113 -38.64 -0.93 5.99
CA PRO A 113 -39.08 -1.79 7.09
C PRO A 113 -38.13 -2.99 7.27
N PRO A 114 -37.84 -3.40 8.52
CA PRO A 114 -36.85 -4.44 8.81
C PRO A 114 -37.15 -5.79 8.14
N GLU A 115 -38.43 -6.10 7.95
CA GLU A 115 -38.91 -7.31 7.27
C GLU A 115 -38.49 -7.35 5.79
N LYS A 116 -38.40 -6.18 5.14
CA LYS A 116 -38.03 -6.05 3.73
C LYS A 116 -36.53 -5.99 3.48
N VAL A 117 -35.73 -5.66 4.49
CA VAL A 117 -34.27 -5.50 4.33
C VAL A 117 -33.60 -6.79 3.84
N LYS A 118 -34.04 -7.96 4.30
CA LYS A 118 -33.45 -9.25 3.89
C LYS A 118 -33.74 -9.57 2.41
N GLU A 119 -34.99 -9.44 2.00
CA GLU A 119 -35.42 -9.61 0.60
C GLU A 119 -34.67 -8.65 -0.32
N GLU A 120 -34.58 -7.39 0.11
CA GLU A 120 -33.97 -6.33 -0.69
C GLU A 120 -32.45 -6.50 -0.81
N ARG A 121 -31.77 -6.95 0.25
CA ARG A 121 -30.35 -7.35 0.18
C ARG A 121 -30.13 -8.48 -0.81
N ALA A 122 -31.01 -9.48 -0.84
CA ALA A 122 -30.92 -10.57 -1.80
C ALA A 122 -31.12 -10.05 -3.24
N ARG A 123 -32.10 -9.17 -3.47
CA ARG A 123 -32.33 -8.52 -4.77
C ARG A 123 -31.10 -7.76 -5.25
N ILE A 124 -30.54 -6.89 -4.43
CA ILE A 124 -29.36 -6.07 -4.78
C ILE A 124 -28.13 -6.95 -5.01
N ASN A 125 -27.97 -8.03 -4.25
CA ASN A 125 -26.89 -9.00 -4.45
C ASN A 125 -27.02 -9.77 -5.78
N GLY A 126 -28.24 -9.97 -6.28
CA GLY A 126 -28.52 -10.62 -7.56
C GLY A 126 -28.36 -9.69 -8.79
N LEU A 127 -28.26 -8.37 -8.60
CA LEU A 127 -28.02 -7.44 -9.70
C LEU A 127 -26.64 -7.66 -10.33
N SER A 128 -26.54 -7.45 -11.64
CA SER A 128 -25.25 -7.31 -12.33
C SER A 128 -24.46 -6.12 -11.74
N PRO A 129 -23.12 -6.09 -11.90
CA PRO A 129 -22.30 -4.97 -11.43
C PRO A 129 -22.80 -3.60 -11.91
N GLU A 130 -23.18 -3.51 -13.18
CA GLU A 130 -23.66 -2.30 -13.85
C GLU A 130 -25.02 -1.86 -13.28
N GLN A 131 -25.96 -2.80 -13.16
CA GLN A 131 -27.27 -2.52 -12.55
C GLN A 131 -27.14 -2.13 -11.08
N ARG A 132 -26.20 -2.73 -10.35
CA ARG A 132 -25.94 -2.38 -8.96
C ARG A 132 -25.38 -0.96 -8.86
N GLN A 133 -24.45 -0.57 -9.73
CA GLN A 133 -23.92 0.79 -9.77
C GLN A 133 -25.01 1.81 -10.10
N GLU A 134 -25.86 1.52 -11.08
CA GLU A 134 -26.98 2.39 -11.44
C GLU A 134 -27.97 2.54 -10.29
N PHE A 135 -28.31 1.44 -9.62
CA PHE A 135 -29.15 1.47 -8.42
C PHE A 135 -28.52 2.34 -7.31
N ILE A 136 -27.22 2.18 -7.06
CA ILE A 136 -26.49 3.00 -6.08
C ILE A 136 -26.54 4.48 -6.47
N ARG A 137 -26.40 4.83 -7.76
CA ARG A 137 -26.48 6.22 -8.24
C ARG A 137 -27.86 6.83 -7.93
N GLN A 138 -28.93 6.12 -8.26
CA GLN A 138 -30.30 6.58 -7.99
C GLN A 138 -30.56 6.79 -6.49
N GLN A 139 -30.07 5.88 -5.64
CA GLN A 139 -30.18 6.07 -4.19
C GLN A 139 -29.30 7.22 -3.69
N ALA A 140 -28.13 7.44 -4.28
CA ALA A 140 -27.25 8.55 -3.91
C ALA A 140 -27.89 9.91 -4.22
N GLU A 141 -28.60 10.04 -5.34
CA GLU A 141 -29.36 11.25 -5.68
C GLU A 141 -30.48 11.49 -4.65
N ARG A 142 -31.24 10.44 -4.31
CA ARG A 142 -32.32 10.48 -3.33
C ARG A 142 -31.85 10.92 -1.94
N PHE A 143 -30.70 10.42 -1.49
CA PHE A 143 -30.14 10.71 -0.16
C PHE A 143 -29.04 11.78 -0.17
N SER A 144 -28.87 12.52 -1.27
CA SER A 144 -27.75 13.46 -1.47
C SER A 144 -27.59 14.47 -0.34
N VAL A 145 -28.69 15.05 0.14
CA VAL A 145 -28.71 16.02 1.24
C VAL A 145 -28.33 15.38 2.58
N GLU A 146 -28.79 14.16 2.85
CA GLU A 146 -28.51 13.43 4.10
C GLU A 146 -27.05 12.96 4.14
N LEU A 147 -26.56 12.46 3.01
CA LEU A 147 -25.17 12.04 2.82
C LEU A 147 -24.19 13.22 2.96
N ALA A 148 -24.56 14.41 2.48
CA ALA A 148 -23.76 15.63 2.65
C ALA A 148 -23.63 16.03 4.13
N LYS A 149 -24.76 16.09 4.86
CA LYS A 149 -24.79 16.42 6.29
C LYS A 149 -24.02 15.42 7.14
N GLU A 150 -24.09 14.13 6.81
CA GLU A 150 -23.32 13.10 7.52
C GLU A 150 -21.82 13.17 7.20
N GLY A 151 -21.46 13.51 5.96
CA GLY A 151 -20.07 13.79 5.57
C GLY A 151 -19.45 14.93 6.38
N GLU A 152 -20.19 16.02 6.56
CA GLU A 152 -19.77 17.16 7.40
C GLU A 152 -19.60 16.74 8.87
N LYS A 153 -20.57 16.01 9.45
CA LYS A 153 -20.49 15.52 10.82
C LYS A 153 -19.33 14.56 11.06
N LYS A 154 -19.03 13.65 10.12
CA LYS A 154 -17.90 12.72 10.22
C LYS A 154 -16.54 13.42 9.97
N SER A 155 -16.50 14.53 9.23
CA SER A 155 -15.29 15.36 9.06
C SER A 155 -15.05 16.36 10.20
N GLY A 156 -16.05 16.58 11.06
CA GLY A 156 -16.00 17.47 12.22
C GLY A 156 -15.46 16.82 13.51
N GLY A 157 -15.20 15.51 13.51
CA GLY A 157 -14.55 14.80 14.61
C GLY A 157 -13.04 14.76 14.44
N GLU A 158 -12.31 15.45 15.32
CA GLU A 158 -10.84 15.47 15.45
C GLU A 158 -10.03 15.81 14.19
N LYS A 159 -10.07 17.09 13.79
CA LYS A 159 -8.84 17.71 13.27
C LYS A 159 -7.86 17.87 14.44
N LYS A 160 -7.08 16.81 14.75
CA LYS A 160 -5.80 17.04 15.43
C LYS A 160 -4.99 17.95 14.51
N ALA A 161 -4.92 19.22 14.89
CA ALA A 161 -4.10 20.22 14.26
C ALA A 161 -2.63 19.78 14.37
N VAL A 162 -2.14 19.04 13.37
CA VAL A 162 -0.72 19.01 13.08
C VAL A 162 -0.41 20.38 12.50
N LYS A 163 0.01 21.29 13.37
CA LYS A 163 0.62 22.57 13.03
C LYS A 163 1.84 22.25 12.14
N ARG A 164 1.68 22.36 10.81
CA ARG A 164 2.83 22.45 9.90
C ARG A 164 3.48 23.81 10.18
N PRO A 165 4.75 23.90 10.61
CA PRO A 165 5.43 25.18 10.62
C PRO A 165 5.53 25.67 9.17
N LYS A 166 5.02 26.88 8.97
CA LYS A 166 5.07 27.65 7.74
C LYS A 166 6.54 27.94 7.43
N GLY A 167 6.98 27.60 6.22
CA GLY A 167 8.28 28.02 5.73
C GLY A 167 8.30 29.54 5.59
N ASP A 168 9.37 30.15 6.09
CA ASP A 168 9.81 31.47 5.64
C ASP A 168 10.91 31.23 4.60
N GLU A 169 10.60 31.57 3.36
CA GLU A 169 11.60 31.83 2.33
C GLU A 169 12.29 33.15 2.67
N THR A 170 13.58 33.12 2.93
CA THR A 170 14.46 34.27 2.68
C THR A 170 15.74 33.75 2.02
N HIS A 171 15.80 33.89 0.70
CA HIS A 171 17.09 34.11 0.01
C HIS A 171 17.66 35.45 0.50
N PRO A 172 18.99 35.55 0.65
CA PRO A 172 19.71 36.24 -0.41
C PRO A 172 21.04 35.57 -0.79
N GLU A 173 21.29 35.48 -2.11
CA GLU A 173 22.65 35.49 -2.64
C GLU A 173 23.24 36.89 -2.47
N GLY A 174 24.50 36.99 -2.03
CA GLY A 174 25.19 38.27 -1.92
C GLY A 174 26.55 38.20 -1.22
N SER A 175 27.57 37.78 -1.98
CA SER A 175 28.93 38.34 -2.04
C SER A 175 29.73 38.68 -0.75
N ALA A 176 30.92 38.06 -0.72
CA ALA A 176 32.21 38.57 -0.21
C ALA A 176 32.56 38.45 1.29
N THR A 177 33.70 37.78 1.56
CA THR A 177 34.93 38.35 2.18
C THR A 177 35.60 37.38 3.17
N THR A 178 36.71 36.78 2.71
CA THR A 178 37.93 36.31 3.42
C THR A 178 37.88 35.39 4.66
N PRO A 179 38.86 34.46 4.80
CA PRO A 179 38.98 33.52 5.91
C PRO A 179 39.77 34.12 7.09
N PRO A 180 39.61 33.63 8.33
CA PRO A 180 40.65 33.73 9.34
C PRO A 180 41.53 32.46 9.34
N GLU A 181 42.79 32.73 9.08
CA GLU A 181 43.98 31.89 9.21
C GLU A 181 44.35 31.65 10.69
N GLY A 182 45.04 30.53 10.97
CA GLY A 182 45.74 30.22 12.24
C GLY A 182 45.03 29.16 13.09
N SER A 183 45.63 28.05 13.55
CA SER A 183 47.03 27.76 13.83
C SER A 183 47.32 26.25 13.73
N ALA A 184 48.56 25.94 13.37
CA ALA A 184 49.14 24.64 13.01
C ALA A 184 49.27 23.61 14.14
N THR A 185 49.55 22.33 13.78
CA THR A 185 50.72 21.54 14.24
C THR A 185 50.76 20.11 13.61
N THR A 186 51.71 19.94 12.67
CA THR A 186 52.60 18.77 12.37
C THR A 186 52.09 17.45 11.72
N PRO A 187 52.65 17.05 10.55
CA PRO A 187 52.55 15.69 9.98
C PRO A 187 53.70 14.73 10.40
N PRO A 188 53.51 13.39 10.37
CA PRO A 188 54.56 12.42 10.68
C PRO A 188 55.53 12.18 9.50
N PRO A 189 56.76 11.68 9.77
CA PRO A 189 57.85 11.62 8.81
C PRO A 189 57.72 10.47 7.80
N VAL A 190 58.09 10.76 6.55
CA VAL A 190 58.42 9.80 5.50
C VAL A 190 59.90 9.44 5.67
N ILE A 191 60.20 8.14 5.79
CA ILE A 191 61.53 7.60 5.50
C ILE A 191 61.37 6.51 4.44
N GLN A 192 62.30 6.58 3.48
CA GLN A 192 62.42 5.85 2.22
C GLN A 192 62.56 4.34 2.39
#